data_AF-A0A168NXB7-F1
#
_entry.id   AF-A0A168NXB7-F1
#
_cell.length_a   1.000
_cell.length_b   1.000
_cell.length_c   1.000
_cell.angle_alpha   90.00
_cell.angle_beta   90.00
_cell.angle_gamma   90.00
#
_symmetry.space_group_name_H-M   'P 1'
#
loop_
_entity.id
_entity.type
_entity.pdbx_description
1 polymer ?
#
loop_
_entity_poly.entity_id
_entity_poly.type
_entity_poly.pdbx_seq_one_letter_code
_entity_poly.pdbx_strand_id
1 'polypeptide(L)'
;MTPHTIVPPAVGIAPQPNDKYSNFAAAAAAAVNPNLISLLMNHAMQTELETKRKQQHFHEQQKSYVSALVDVTVQVIASIWPNSISSPSSGNNKPIADLNTFLHHILKHSRTTHSTLQLAIFYLFRIRSRVQEMRNDDVYVSCGRRMFLAALISAHKYLQDKTYKNSAWS
;
A
#
# COMPACT_ATOMS: atom_id res chain seq x y z
N MET A 1 1.58 -74.61 69.22
CA MET A 1 1.73 -75.87 68.47
C MET A 1 1.29 -75.61 67.04
N THR A 2 2.25 -75.58 66.11
CA THR A 2 2.01 -75.43 64.67
C THR A 2 1.24 -76.64 64.13
N PRO A 3 0.48 -76.45 63.05
CA PRO A 3 0.97 -77.05 61.80
C PRO A 3 0.87 -76.14 60.58
N HIS A 4 1.78 -76.42 59.67
CA HIS A 4 2.15 -75.69 58.47
C HIS A 4 1.08 -75.80 57.37
N THR A 5 0.85 -74.70 56.64
CA THR A 5 0.17 -74.72 55.35
C THR A 5 1.12 -74.18 54.27
N ILE A 6 1.26 -74.97 53.22
CA ILE A 6 2.18 -74.82 52.09
C ILE A 6 1.69 -73.71 51.16
N VAL A 7 2.59 -72.79 50.77
CA VAL A 7 2.36 -71.77 49.74
C VAL A 7 3.35 -72.00 48.58
N PRO A 8 2.89 -72.17 47.32
CA PRO A 8 3.74 -72.11 46.13
C PRO A 8 3.85 -70.68 45.56
N PRO A 9 4.87 -70.38 44.73
CA PRO A 9 5.31 -69.01 44.44
C PRO A 9 4.50 -68.31 43.33
N ALA A 10 4.46 -66.98 43.44
CA ALA A 10 3.87 -66.07 42.48
C ALA A 10 4.58 -66.10 41.12
N VAL A 11 3.85 -66.50 40.07
CA VAL A 11 4.26 -66.32 38.67
C VAL A 11 3.80 -64.93 38.23
N GLY A 12 4.77 -64.04 37.98
CA GLY A 12 4.53 -62.73 37.40
C GLY A 12 4.06 -62.87 35.95
N ILE A 13 2.85 -62.38 35.67
CA ILE A 13 2.34 -62.22 34.30
C ILE A 13 2.81 -60.84 33.81
N ALA A 14 3.85 -60.84 32.99
CA ALA A 14 4.21 -59.68 32.17
C ALA A 14 3.20 -59.56 31.01
N PRO A 15 2.71 -58.35 30.66
CA PRO A 15 1.87 -58.16 29.49
C PRO A 15 2.73 -58.17 28.22
N GLN A 16 2.46 -59.11 27.32
CA GLN A 16 3.02 -59.11 25.97
C GLN A 16 2.50 -57.90 25.17
N PRO A 17 3.36 -57.15 24.45
CA PRO A 17 2.92 -56.08 23.57
C PRO A 17 2.26 -56.66 22.30
N ASN A 18 1.02 -56.26 22.04
CA ASN A 18 0.30 -56.62 20.82
C ASN A 18 0.86 -55.81 19.63
N ASP A 19 1.73 -56.42 18.83
CA ASP A 19 2.38 -55.88 17.62
C ASP A 19 1.46 -55.56 16.42
N LYS A 20 0.15 -55.48 16.62
CA LYS A 20 -0.81 -55.29 15.51
C LYS A 20 -1.09 -53.82 15.17
N TYR A 21 -0.69 -52.86 16.01
CA TYR A 21 -0.99 -51.44 15.82
C TYR A 21 0.22 -50.58 15.40
N SER A 22 1.44 -51.08 15.59
CA SER A 22 2.69 -50.39 15.24
C SER A 22 2.96 -50.36 13.73
N ASN A 23 2.53 -51.37 12.99
CA ASN A 23 2.76 -51.47 11.55
C ASN A 23 1.87 -50.55 10.70
N PHE A 24 0.69 -50.17 11.18
CA PHE A 24 -0.21 -49.26 10.43
C PHE A 24 0.26 -47.79 10.49
N ALA A 25 0.80 -47.35 11.63
CA ALA A 25 1.35 -46.00 11.77
C ALA A 25 2.69 -45.82 11.00
N ALA A 26 3.54 -46.86 10.99
CA ALA A 26 4.78 -46.86 10.23
C ALA A 26 4.55 -46.89 8.70
N ALA A 27 3.51 -47.60 8.22
CA ALA A 27 3.17 -47.68 6.80
C ALA A 27 2.63 -46.35 6.24
N ALA A 28 1.89 -45.56 7.04
CA ALA A 28 1.41 -44.24 6.63
C ALA A 28 2.55 -43.21 6.49
N ALA A 29 3.59 -43.31 7.33
CA ALA A 29 4.81 -42.50 7.22
C ALA A 29 5.74 -42.95 6.08
N ALA A 30 5.74 -44.25 5.74
CA ALA A 30 6.60 -44.83 4.70
C ALA A 30 6.09 -44.63 3.26
N ALA A 31 4.83 -44.23 3.06
CA ALA A 31 4.22 -44.08 1.74
C ALA A 31 4.19 -42.64 1.20
N VAL A 32 4.88 -41.68 1.83
CA VAL A 32 4.99 -40.34 1.27
C VAL A 32 6.11 -40.34 0.23
N ASN A 33 5.73 -40.47 -1.04
CA ASN A 33 6.67 -40.45 -2.15
C ASN A 33 7.48 -39.14 -2.13
N PRO A 34 8.81 -39.16 -1.97
CA PRO A 34 9.63 -37.95 -1.87
C PRO A 34 9.54 -37.08 -3.13
N ASN A 35 9.25 -37.69 -4.29
CA ASN A 35 8.99 -36.96 -5.53
C ASN A 35 7.68 -36.15 -5.46
N LEU A 36 6.67 -36.65 -4.72
CA LEU A 36 5.42 -35.94 -4.52
C LEU A 36 5.60 -34.73 -3.60
N ILE A 37 6.39 -34.86 -2.53
CA ILE A 37 6.74 -33.72 -1.65
C ILE A 37 7.50 -32.66 -2.45
N SER A 38 8.51 -33.06 -3.22
CA SER A 38 9.29 -32.13 -4.07
C SER A 38 8.41 -31.45 -5.12
N LEU A 39 7.50 -32.18 -5.76
CA LEU A 39 6.55 -31.62 -6.72
C LEU A 39 5.59 -30.60 -6.08
N LEU A 40 5.03 -30.91 -4.90
CA LEU A 40 4.17 -29.99 -4.16
C LEU A 40 4.92 -28.73 -3.72
N MET A 41 6.18 -28.88 -3.29
CA MET A 41 7.02 -27.75 -2.89
C MET A 41 7.40 -26.87 -4.10
N ASN A 42 7.69 -27.48 -5.25
CA ASN A 42 7.90 -26.76 -6.51
C ASN A 42 6.65 -26.03 -6.98
N HIS A 43 5.47 -26.65 -6.89
CA HIS A 43 4.20 -26.02 -7.23
C HIS A 43 3.89 -24.87 -6.26
N ALA A 44 4.07 -25.06 -4.95
CA ALA A 44 3.92 -24.00 -3.96
C ALA A 44 4.87 -22.82 -4.24
N MET A 45 6.14 -23.09 -4.54
CA MET A 45 7.12 -22.06 -4.91
C MET A 45 6.74 -21.33 -6.20
N GLN A 46 6.22 -22.05 -7.21
CA GLN A 46 5.71 -21.45 -8.45
C GLN A 46 4.51 -20.54 -8.18
N THR A 47 3.54 -20.98 -7.36
CA THR A 47 2.37 -20.15 -7.00
C THR A 47 2.75 -18.91 -6.21
N GLU A 48 3.76 -18.98 -5.33
CA GLU A 48 4.27 -17.83 -4.59
C GLU A 48 4.96 -16.82 -5.52
N LEU A 49 5.77 -17.30 -6.46
CA LEU A 49 6.44 -16.43 -7.44
C LEU A 49 5.43 -15.72 -8.36
N GLU A 50 4.39 -16.43 -8.81
CA GLU A 50 3.31 -15.84 -9.60
C GLU A 50 2.54 -14.78 -8.79
N THR A 51 2.30 -15.03 -7.51
CA THR A 51 1.65 -14.07 -6.61
C THR A 51 2.51 -12.82 -6.43
N LYS A 52 3.82 -12.99 -6.20
CA LYS A 52 4.78 -11.88 -6.12
C LYS A 52 4.84 -11.08 -7.42
N ARG A 53 4.83 -11.74 -8.58
CA ARG A 53 4.80 -11.07 -9.89
C ARG A 53 3.52 -10.27 -10.10
N LYS A 54 2.36 -10.83 -9.78
CA LYS A 54 1.06 -10.13 -9.84
C LYS A 54 1.06 -8.90 -8.92
N GLN A 55 1.59 -9.05 -7.71
CA GLN A 55 1.70 -7.96 -6.76
C GLN A 55 2.64 -6.86 -7.27
N GLN A 56 3.82 -7.21 -7.80
CA GLN A 56 4.76 -6.23 -8.38
C GLN A 56 4.14 -5.47 -9.55
N HIS A 57 3.47 -6.18 -10.46
CA HIS A 57 2.79 -5.57 -11.59
C HIS A 57 1.72 -4.57 -11.15
N PHE A 58 0.92 -4.92 -10.12
CA PHE A 58 -0.06 -4.00 -9.55
C PHE A 58 0.58 -2.74 -8.97
N HIS A 59 1.68 -2.86 -8.22
CA HIS A 59 2.39 -1.70 -7.67
C HIS A 59 2.97 -0.80 -8.78
N GLU A 60 3.47 -1.39 -9.86
CA GLU A 60 4.00 -0.63 -11.01
C GLU A 60 2.89 0.12 -11.75
N GLN A 61 1.75 -0.53 -11.96
CA GLN A 61 0.56 0.11 -12.52
C GLN A 61 0.08 1.27 -11.65
N GLN A 62 0.08 1.11 -10.31
CA GLN A 62 -0.27 2.19 -9.40
C GLN A 62 0.70 3.37 -9.50
N LYS A 63 2.01 3.13 -9.57
CA LYS A 63 3.00 4.20 -9.72
C LYS A 63 2.84 4.95 -11.04
N SER A 64 2.69 4.21 -12.15
CA SER A 64 2.45 4.79 -13.47
C SER A 64 1.18 5.63 -13.49
N TYR A 65 0.11 5.14 -12.87
CA TYR A 65 -1.14 5.88 -12.74
C TYR A 65 -0.98 7.18 -11.96
N VAL A 66 -0.29 7.14 -10.81
CA VAL A 66 -0.01 8.35 -10.01
C VAL A 66 0.86 9.34 -10.79
N SER A 67 1.87 8.87 -11.52
CA SER A 67 2.69 9.72 -12.39
C SER A 67 1.83 10.45 -13.41
N ALA A 68 0.94 9.73 -14.10
CA ALA A 68 0.04 10.32 -15.07
C ALA A 68 -0.90 11.37 -14.44
N LEU A 69 -1.39 11.14 -13.21
CA LEU A 69 -2.19 12.14 -12.50
C LEU A 69 -1.39 13.42 -12.18
N VAL A 70 -0.13 13.28 -11.79
CA VAL A 70 0.75 14.42 -11.55
C VAL A 70 0.98 15.19 -12.85
N ASP A 71 1.27 14.50 -13.95
CA ASP A 71 1.46 15.13 -15.26
C ASP A 71 0.21 15.89 -15.71
N VAL A 72 -0.98 15.30 -15.56
CA VAL A 72 -2.26 15.96 -15.81
C VAL A 72 -2.40 17.20 -14.93
N THR A 73 -2.05 17.12 -13.65
CA THR A 73 -2.11 18.28 -12.73
C THR A 73 -1.21 19.42 -13.22
N VAL A 74 0.02 19.11 -13.63
CA VAL A 74 0.97 20.09 -14.18
C VAL A 74 0.39 20.76 -15.43
N GLN A 75 -0.16 19.97 -16.36
CA GLN A 75 -0.78 20.49 -17.58
C GLN A 75 -1.98 21.38 -17.29
N VAL A 76 -2.85 20.98 -16.35
CA VAL A 76 -4.01 21.79 -15.93
C VAL A 76 -3.54 23.12 -15.35
N ILE A 77 -2.59 23.10 -14.42
CA ILE A 77 -2.05 24.33 -13.81
C ILE A 77 -1.41 25.23 -14.87
N ALA A 78 -0.59 24.68 -15.78
CA ALA A 78 0.05 25.43 -16.85
C ALA A 78 -0.96 26.05 -17.81
N SER A 79 -2.08 25.35 -18.08
CA SER A 79 -3.12 25.84 -18.99
C SER A 79 -3.98 26.97 -18.41
N ILE A 80 -4.13 27.04 -17.08
CA ILE A 80 -4.90 28.09 -16.40
C ILE A 80 -3.98 29.25 -16.01
N TRP A 81 -2.75 28.94 -15.57
CA TRP A 81 -1.73 29.90 -15.14
C TRP A 81 -0.39 29.67 -15.86
N PRO A 82 -0.23 30.18 -17.08
CA PRO A 82 1.00 30.01 -17.87
C PRO A 82 2.25 30.54 -17.17
N ASN A 83 2.12 31.50 -16.26
CA ASN A 83 3.26 32.06 -15.51
C ASN A 83 3.69 31.18 -14.31
N SER A 84 2.93 30.12 -13.96
CA SER A 84 3.21 29.27 -12.79
C SER A 84 4.32 28.22 -13.04
N ILE A 85 4.66 27.98 -14.29
CA ILE A 85 5.74 27.09 -14.73
C ILE A 85 7.11 27.77 -14.71
N SER A 86 7.15 29.10 -14.81
CA SER A 86 8.40 29.86 -14.73
C SER A 86 8.81 30.01 -13.26
N SER A 87 9.96 29.45 -12.88
CA SER A 87 10.58 29.78 -11.59
C SER A 87 11.01 31.27 -11.66
N PRO A 88 10.58 32.14 -10.74
CA PRO A 88 10.98 33.54 -10.77
C PRO A 88 12.48 33.62 -10.47
N SER A 89 13.29 33.82 -11.50
CA SER A 89 14.74 33.94 -11.41
C SER A 89 15.23 35.33 -10.99
N SER A 90 14.39 36.14 -10.32
CA SER A 90 14.73 37.54 -10.03
C SER A 90 14.86 37.80 -8.53
N GLY A 91 16.12 37.84 -8.08
CA GLY A 91 16.58 38.57 -6.90
C GLY A 91 16.59 37.80 -5.58
N ASN A 92 17.79 37.47 -5.07
CA ASN A 92 18.19 37.13 -3.69
C ASN A 92 17.35 36.16 -2.83
N ASN A 93 16.29 35.57 -3.37
CA ASN A 93 15.42 34.64 -2.67
C ASN A 93 15.70 33.21 -3.13
N LYS A 94 15.66 32.27 -2.17
CA LYS A 94 15.95 30.85 -2.36
C LYS A 94 15.24 30.31 -3.62
N PRO A 95 15.92 29.49 -4.45
CA PRO A 95 15.32 29.00 -5.69
C PRO A 95 13.99 28.32 -5.42
N ILE A 96 12.92 28.87 -6.00
CA ILE A 96 11.58 28.27 -5.88
C ILE A 96 11.61 26.97 -6.68
N ALA A 97 11.33 25.86 -6.00
CA ALA A 97 11.33 24.52 -6.57
C ALA A 97 10.47 24.46 -7.84
N ASP A 98 10.83 23.60 -8.81
CA ASP A 98 10.01 23.38 -10.00
C ASP A 98 8.59 22.92 -9.60
N LEU A 99 7.58 23.17 -10.46
CA LEU A 99 6.18 22.81 -10.21
C LEU A 99 6.05 21.30 -9.95
N ASN A 100 6.81 20.47 -10.67
CA ASN A 100 6.86 19.03 -10.42
C ASN A 100 7.37 18.71 -9.02
N THR A 101 8.51 19.28 -8.63
CA THR A 101 9.09 19.05 -7.30
C THR A 101 8.15 19.51 -6.19
N PHE A 102 7.49 20.65 -6.38
CA PHE A 102 6.48 21.18 -5.47
C PHE A 102 5.31 20.20 -5.30
N LEU A 103 4.74 19.69 -6.41
CA LEU A 103 3.63 18.72 -6.36
C LEU A 103 4.04 17.45 -5.64
N HIS A 104 5.18 16.85 -6.03
CA HIS A 104 5.67 15.63 -5.38
C HIS A 104 5.91 15.83 -3.88
N HIS A 105 6.47 16.97 -3.48
CA HIS A 105 6.73 17.28 -2.08
C HIS A 105 5.44 17.40 -1.26
N ILE A 106 4.44 18.14 -1.78
CA ILE A 106 3.16 18.32 -1.09
C ILE A 106 2.38 17.00 -1.02
N LEU A 107 2.30 16.24 -2.12
CA LEU A 107 1.59 14.97 -2.15
C LEU A 107 2.19 13.97 -1.16
N LYS A 108 3.52 13.94 -1.06
CA LYS A 108 4.24 13.11 -0.08
C LYS A 108 3.98 13.55 1.36
N HIS A 109 4.04 14.85 1.64
CA HIS A 109 3.86 15.36 3.01
C HIS A 109 2.42 15.21 3.53
N SER A 110 1.44 15.47 2.66
CA SER A 110 0.01 15.35 2.97
C SER A 110 -0.49 13.90 2.99
N ARG A 111 0.35 12.93 2.59
CA ARG A 111 -0.04 11.51 2.41
C ARG A 111 -1.27 11.38 1.51
N THR A 112 -1.26 12.13 0.40
CA THR A 112 -2.38 12.18 -0.53
C THR A 112 -2.63 10.81 -1.17
N THR A 113 -3.89 10.36 -1.20
CA THR A 113 -4.31 9.19 -1.97
C THR A 113 -4.66 9.56 -3.41
N HIS A 114 -4.66 8.58 -4.32
CA HIS A 114 -5.00 8.82 -5.73
C HIS A 114 -6.42 9.41 -5.89
N SER A 115 -7.41 8.97 -5.10
CA SER A 115 -8.77 9.51 -5.12
C SER A 115 -8.82 10.98 -4.68
N THR A 116 -8.02 11.36 -3.68
CA THR A 116 -7.94 12.75 -3.23
C THR A 116 -7.27 13.64 -4.27
N LEU A 117 -6.24 13.15 -4.94
CA LEU A 117 -5.61 13.87 -6.06
C LEU A 117 -6.58 14.04 -7.24
N GLN A 118 -7.31 12.99 -7.62
CA GLN A 118 -8.36 13.08 -8.65
C GLN A 118 -9.39 14.16 -8.33
N LEU A 119 -9.87 14.22 -7.07
CA LEU A 119 -10.82 15.23 -6.63
C LEU A 119 -10.22 16.65 -6.64
N ALA A 120 -8.96 16.80 -6.24
CA ALA A 120 -8.26 18.08 -6.33
C ALA A 120 -8.10 18.56 -7.78
N ILE A 121 -7.76 17.65 -8.70
CA ILE A 121 -7.71 17.93 -10.14
C ILE A 121 -9.09 18.35 -10.66
N PHE A 122 -10.16 17.66 -10.26
CA PHE A 122 -11.53 18.03 -10.59
C PHE A 122 -11.88 19.45 -10.12
N TYR A 123 -11.51 19.82 -8.89
CA TYR A 123 -11.69 21.18 -8.38
C TYR A 123 -10.91 22.22 -9.19
N LEU A 124 -9.69 21.91 -9.63
CA LEU A 124 -8.93 22.78 -10.54
C LEU A 124 -9.61 22.94 -11.91
N PHE A 125 -10.18 21.88 -12.48
CA PHE A 125 -10.96 22.00 -13.71
C PHE A 125 -12.20 22.86 -13.53
N ARG A 126 -12.89 22.72 -12.39
CA ARG A 126 -14.09 23.51 -12.09
C ARG A 126 -13.76 25.00 -11.92
N ILE A 127 -12.64 25.32 -11.27
CA ILE A 127 -12.24 26.72 -11.05
C ILE A 127 -11.74 27.39 -12.32
N ARG A 128 -11.22 26.64 -13.30
CA ARG A 128 -10.74 27.16 -14.59
C ARG A 128 -11.71 28.15 -15.22
N SER A 129 -12.98 27.76 -15.37
CA SER A 129 -13.99 28.61 -16.02
C SER A 129 -14.18 29.94 -15.28
N ARG A 130 -14.15 29.92 -13.94
CA ARG A 130 -14.28 31.13 -13.11
C ARG A 130 -13.04 31.99 -13.11
N VAL A 131 -11.85 31.40 -13.09
CA VAL A 131 -10.58 32.15 -13.14
C VAL A 131 -10.44 32.89 -14.48
N GLN A 132 -10.91 32.29 -15.58
CA GLN A 132 -10.91 32.96 -16.88
C GLN A 132 -11.83 34.18 -16.91
N GLU A 133 -12.96 34.14 -16.21
CA GLU A 133 -13.89 35.28 -16.07
C GLU A 133 -13.33 36.37 -15.15
N MET A 134 -12.61 36.00 -14.08
CA MET A 134 -12.15 36.92 -13.02
C MET A 134 -10.73 37.46 -13.19
N ARG A 135 -10.04 37.12 -14.30
CA ARG A 135 -8.59 37.28 -14.48
C ARG A 135 -8.04 38.71 -14.29
N ASN A 136 -8.90 39.74 -14.25
CA ASN A 136 -8.50 41.13 -14.10
C ASN A 136 -8.63 41.70 -12.68
N ASP A 137 -9.38 41.09 -11.76
CA ASP A 137 -9.73 41.73 -10.47
C ASP A 137 -9.09 41.10 -9.24
N ASP A 138 -8.63 39.84 -9.28
CA ASP A 138 -8.22 39.12 -8.07
C ASP A 138 -6.80 38.54 -8.16
N VAL A 139 -5.88 39.16 -7.41
CA VAL A 139 -4.47 38.74 -7.29
C VAL A 139 -4.35 37.37 -6.61
N TYR A 140 -5.31 36.98 -5.76
CA TYR A 140 -5.26 35.73 -5.02
C TYR A 140 -5.48 34.50 -5.92
N VAL A 141 -6.27 34.64 -7.00
CA VAL A 141 -6.47 33.58 -7.99
C VAL A 141 -5.39 33.53 -9.05
N SER A 142 -4.33 34.34 -8.98
CA SER A 142 -3.29 34.42 -10.00
C SER A 142 -2.15 33.40 -9.84
N CYS A 143 -2.08 32.67 -8.72
CA CYS A 143 -1.02 31.72 -8.42
C CYS A 143 -1.52 30.26 -8.45
N GLY A 144 -1.18 29.51 -9.51
CA GLY A 144 -1.62 28.13 -9.68
C GLY A 144 -1.15 27.18 -8.57
N ARG A 145 0.04 27.41 -7.99
CA ARG A 145 0.56 26.62 -6.86
C ARG A 145 -0.30 26.76 -5.61
N ARG A 146 -0.71 28.00 -5.28
CA ARG A 146 -1.59 28.29 -4.14
C ARG A 146 -2.98 27.72 -4.37
N MET A 147 -3.48 27.81 -5.60
CA MET A 147 -4.79 27.29 -5.94
C MET A 147 -4.84 25.76 -5.92
N PHE A 148 -3.78 25.10 -6.37
CA PHE A 148 -3.63 23.66 -6.21
C PHE A 148 -3.62 23.25 -4.74
N LEU A 149 -2.84 23.92 -3.89
CA LEU A 149 -2.80 23.63 -2.45
C LEU A 149 -4.20 23.80 -1.82
N ALA A 150 -4.91 24.88 -2.15
CA ALA A 150 -6.27 25.10 -1.67
C ALA A 150 -7.23 23.98 -2.13
N ALA A 151 -7.19 23.60 -3.40
CA ALA A 151 -7.99 22.50 -3.94
C ALA A 151 -7.68 21.16 -3.24
N LEU A 152 -6.40 20.89 -2.98
CA LEU A 152 -5.95 19.68 -2.31
C LEU A 152 -6.40 19.61 -0.85
N ILE A 153 -6.34 20.73 -0.12
CA ILE A 153 -6.83 20.83 1.26
C ILE A 153 -8.35 20.59 1.29
N SER A 154 -9.09 21.22 0.38
CA SER A 154 -10.54 21.03 0.26
C SER A 154 -10.91 19.58 -0.04
N ALA A 155 -10.17 18.93 -0.94
CA ALA A 155 -10.37 17.51 -1.26
C ALA A 155 -10.09 16.60 -0.04
N HIS A 156 -9.02 16.86 0.71
CA HIS A 156 -8.73 16.13 1.95
C HIS A 156 -9.84 16.28 2.98
N LYS A 157 -10.32 17.51 3.19
CA LYS A 157 -11.40 17.80 4.13
C LYS A 157 -12.72 17.14 3.76
N TYR A 158 -12.97 16.95 2.47
CA TYR A 158 -14.18 16.31 1.98
C TYR A 158 -14.15 14.78 2.14
N LEU A 159 -12.99 14.15 1.92
CA LEU A 159 -12.86 12.70 1.88
C LEU A 159 -12.50 12.06 3.23
N GLN A 160 -12.03 12.83 4.21
CA GLN A 160 -11.57 12.30 5.49
C GLN A 160 -12.35 12.89 6.66
N ASP A 161 -12.95 12.04 7.50
CA ASP A 161 -13.66 12.49 8.72
C ASP A 161 -12.70 13.06 9.78
N LYS A 162 -11.43 12.64 9.75
CA LYS A 162 -10.35 13.13 10.62
C LYS A 162 -9.32 13.87 9.77
N THR A 163 -9.42 15.19 9.72
CA THR A 163 -8.52 16.02 8.92
C THR A 163 -7.55 16.82 9.78
N TYR A 164 -6.38 17.10 9.23
CA TYR A 164 -5.42 18.00 9.85
C TYR A 164 -6.01 19.42 10.01
N LYS A 165 -5.73 20.06 11.16
CA LYS A 165 -6.09 21.45 11.41
C LYS A 165 -5.42 22.36 10.36
N ASN A 166 -6.02 23.52 10.08
CA ASN A 166 -5.48 24.45 9.07
C ASN A 166 -4.03 24.89 9.39
N SER A 167 -3.65 24.92 10.67
CA SER A 167 -2.29 25.22 11.11
C SER A 167 -1.23 24.19 10.69
N ALA A 168 -1.64 22.98 10.31
CA ALA A 168 -0.73 21.96 9.79
C ALA A 168 -0.48 22.10 8.27
N TRP A 169 -1.24 22.99 7.61
CA TRP A 169 -1.14 23.26 6.17
C TRP A 169 -0.48 24.61 5.85
N SER A 170 -0.33 25.48 6.86
CA SER A 170 0.37 26.77 6.80
C SER A 170 1.87 26.58 6.99
#